data_AF-W5YWQ7-F1
#
_entry.id   AF-W5YWQ7-F1
#
_cell.length_a   1.000
_cell.length_b   1.000
_cell.length_c   1.000
_cell.angle_alpha   90.00
_cell.angle_beta   90.00
_cell.angle_gamma   90.00
#
_symmetry.space_group_name_H-M   'P 1'
#
loop_
_entity.id
_entity.type
_entity.pdbx_description
1 polymer ?
#
loop_
_entity_poly.entity_id
_entity_poly.type
_entity_poly.pdbx_seq_one_letter_code
_entity_poly.pdbx_strand_id
1 'polypeptide(L)'
;MELTMTKRSYRLGDIASELGAELKGNPDTEINGLATLQAASPGQIAFLANPSYGRYLTETSASAVILSQSTADQCPTNVLLLDNPYLAMLA
;
A
#
# COMPACT_ATOMS: atom_id res chain seq x y z
N MET A 1 5.84 -18.21 28.74
CA MET A 1 6.77 -17.98 27.63
C MET A 1 5.98 -17.34 26.51
N GLU A 2 5.96 -16.02 26.44
CA GLU A 2 5.36 -15.31 25.31
C GLU A 2 6.34 -15.43 24.13
N LEU A 3 5.91 -16.13 23.08
CA LEU A 3 6.65 -16.14 21.82
C LEU A 3 6.63 -14.69 21.30
N THR A 4 7.79 -14.04 21.31
CA THR A 4 7.96 -12.74 20.68
C THR A 4 7.77 -12.94 19.18
N MET A 5 6.55 -12.69 18.67
CA MET A 5 6.35 -12.55 17.23
C MET A 5 7.15 -11.33 16.79
N THR A 6 8.30 -11.55 16.17
CA THR A 6 9.04 -10.51 15.45
C THR A 6 8.13 -9.97 14.34
N LYS A 7 7.50 -8.83 14.59
CA LYS A 7 6.71 -8.10 13.59
C LYS A 7 7.70 -7.59 12.54
N ARG A 8 7.74 -8.22 11.36
CA ARG A 8 8.54 -7.72 10.24
C ARG A 8 7.94 -6.41 9.75
N SER A 9 8.78 -5.39 9.63
CA SER A 9 8.46 -4.06 9.09
C SER A 9 9.41 -3.78 7.93
N TYR A 10 8.91 -3.17 6.87
CA TYR A 10 9.66 -2.80 5.67
C TYR A 10 9.45 -1.31 5.38
N ARG A 11 10.48 -0.62 4.87
CA ARG A 11 10.30 0.76 4.41
C ARG A 11 9.54 0.75 3.08
N LEU A 12 8.63 1.71 2.91
CA LEU A 12 7.80 1.81 1.72
C LEU A 12 8.64 1.97 0.44
N GLY A 13 9.78 2.67 0.51
CA GLY A 13 10.70 2.79 -0.62
C GLY A 13 11.35 1.47 -1.04
N ASP A 14 11.60 0.58 -0.09
CA ASP A 14 12.15 -0.75 -0.38
C ASP A 14 11.08 -1.61 -1.07
N ILE A 15 9.84 -1.56 -0.58
CA ILE A 15 8.68 -2.21 -1.24
C ILE A 15 8.49 -1.68 -2.65
N ALA A 16 8.58 -0.37 -2.86
CA ALA A 16 8.47 0.24 -4.18
C ALA A 16 9.54 -0.30 -5.15
N SER A 17 10.78 -0.41 -4.67
CA SER A 17 11.92 -0.87 -5.46
C SER A 17 11.76 -2.35 -5.86
N GLU A 18 11.36 -3.21 -4.92
CA GLU A 18 11.11 -4.63 -5.17
C GLU A 18 9.96 -4.87 -6.16
N LEU A 19 8.90 -4.04 -6.08
CA LEU A 19 7.76 -4.13 -6.99
C LEU A 19 7.97 -3.44 -8.35
N GLY A 20 9.08 -2.71 -8.51
CA GLY A 20 9.28 -1.84 -9.68
C GLY A 20 8.22 -0.73 -9.80
N ALA A 21 7.68 -0.27 -8.67
CA ALA A 21 6.61 0.71 -8.59
C ALA A 21 7.16 2.13 -8.46
N GLU A 22 6.48 3.11 -9.06
CA GLU A 22 6.75 4.52 -8.79
C GLU A 22 6.13 4.91 -7.44
N LEU A 23 6.96 5.35 -6.49
CA LEU A 23 6.51 5.85 -5.20
C LEU A 23 6.17 7.34 -5.27
N LYS A 24 4.96 7.70 -4.84
CA LYS A 24 4.55 9.07 -4.51
C LYS A 24 4.30 9.18 -3.01
N GLY A 25 5.16 9.88 -2.29
CA GLY A 25 5.05 10.07 -0.83
C GLY A 25 6.37 9.84 -0.11
N ASN A 26 6.30 9.46 1.17
CA ASN A 26 7.47 9.28 2.03
C ASN A 26 8.03 7.83 1.96
N PRO A 27 9.25 7.61 1.43
CA PRO A 27 9.88 6.29 1.35
C PRO A 27 10.21 5.68 2.73
N ASP A 28 10.36 6.50 3.77
CA ASP A 28 10.65 6.05 5.13
C ASP A 28 9.43 5.50 5.88
N THR A 29 8.25 5.53 5.27
CA THR A 29 7.03 5.01 5.90
C THR A 29 7.18 3.52 6.20
N GLU A 30 7.00 3.14 7.46
CA GLU A 30 7.07 1.74 7.89
C GLU A 30 5.78 0.97 7.57
N ILE A 31 5.93 -0.17 6.89
CA ILE A 31 4.85 -1.06 6.52
C ILE A 31 5.08 -2.43 7.18
N ASN A 32 4.12 -2.85 7.98
CA ASN A 32 4.18 -4.06 8.79
C ASN A 32 2.97 -4.99 8.60
N GLY A 33 2.15 -4.73 7.59
CA GLY A 33 1.02 -5.57 7.22
C GLY A 33 0.35 -5.17 5.91
N LEU A 34 -0.52 -6.05 5.43
CA LEU A 34 -1.34 -5.87 4.24
C LEU A 34 -2.81 -5.96 4.63
N ALA A 35 -3.66 -5.10 4.07
CA ALA A 35 -5.10 -5.12 4.31
C ALA A 35 -5.89 -4.60 3.09
N THR A 36 -7.20 -4.82 3.09
CA THR A 36 -8.08 -4.17 2.11
C THR A 36 -8.25 -2.70 2.45
N LEU A 37 -8.64 -1.86 1.47
CA LEU A 37 -8.85 -0.41 1.68
C LEU A 37 -9.72 -0.09 2.90
N GLN A 38 -10.77 -0.88 3.12
CA GLN A 38 -11.75 -0.66 4.19
C GLN A 38 -11.28 -1.16 5.57
N ALA A 39 -10.39 -2.16 5.61
CA ALA A 39 -9.90 -2.76 6.85
C ALA A 39 -8.52 -2.26 7.26
N ALA A 40 -7.83 -1.55 6.37
CA ALA A 40 -6.47 -1.10 6.60
C ALA A 40 -6.39 -0.10 7.74
N SER A 41 -5.37 -0.28 8.56
CA SER A 41 -4.98 0.56 9.68
C SER A 41 -3.58 1.15 9.45
N PRO A 42 -3.16 2.16 10.25
CA PRO A 42 -1.82 2.71 10.14
C PRO A 42 -0.73 1.63 10.27
N GLY A 43 0.29 1.73 9.43
CA GLY A 43 1.35 0.74 9.26
C GLY A 43 1.00 -0.38 8.29
N GLN A 44 -0.19 -0.40 7.70
CA GLN A 44 -0.56 -1.36 6.66
C GLN A 44 -0.57 -0.71 5.28
N ILE A 45 -0.20 -1.49 4.27
CA ILE A 45 -0.39 -1.15 2.87
C ILE A 45 -1.70 -1.76 2.37
N ALA A 46 -2.41 -1.05 1.52
CA ALA A 46 -3.63 -1.53 0.86
C ALA A 46 -3.48 -1.54 -0.66
N PHE A 47 -4.44 -2.16 -1.33
CA PHE A 47 -4.38 -2.38 -2.77
C PHE A 47 -5.71 -2.04 -3.43
N LEU A 48 -5.68 -1.25 -4.51
CA LEU A 48 -6.82 -0.96 -5.37
C LEU A 48 -6.63 -1.63 -6.74
N ALA A 49 -7.11 -2.87 -6.85
CA ALA A 49 -7.09 -3.63 -8.11
C ALA A 49 -8.14 -3.15 -9.12
N ASN A 50 -9.32 -2.83 -8.61
CA ASN A 50 -10.50 -2.55 -9.41
C ASN A 50 -10.89 -1.09 -9.18
N PRO A 51 -10.77 -0.22 -10.20
CA PRO A 51 -11.07 1.21 -10.10
C PRO A 51 -12.48 1.51 -9.56
N SER A 52 -13.44 0.58 -9.68
CA SER A 52 -14.80 0.71 -9.14
C SER A 52 -14.83 0.88 -7.61
N TYR A 53 -13.76 0.49 -6.92
CA TYR A 53 -13.59 0.64 -5.47
C TYR A 53 -12.86 1.92 -5.08
N GLY A 54 -12.55 2.81 -6.04
CA GLY A 54 -11.85 4.07 -5.79
C GLY A 54 -12.53 4.96 -4.76
N ARG A 55 -13.85 4.85 -4.58
CA ARG A 55 -14.61 5.55 -3.52
C ARG A 55 -14.13 5.26 -2.10
N TYR A 56 -13.49 4.11 -1.86
CA TYR A 56 -12.95 3.74 -0.55
C TYR A 56 -11.52 4.29 -0.32
N LEU A 57 -10.88 4.88 -1.33
CA LEU A 57 -9.54 5.47 -1.19
C LEU A 57 -9.53 6.63 -0.21
N THR A 58 -10.57 7.47 -0.21
CA THR A 58 -10.65 8.64 0.66
C THR A 58 -10.95 8.28 2.11
N GLU A 59 -11.47 7.07 2.34
CA GLU A 59 -11.86 6.58 3.68
C GLU A 59 -10.82 5.62 4.29
N THR A 60 -9.79 5.22 3.53
CA THR A 60 -8.80 4.26 4.00
C THR A 60 -7.90 4.86 5.09
N SER A 61 -7.56 4.05 6.09
CA SER A 61 -6.54 4.37 7.10
C SER A 61 -5.21 3.67 6.83
N ALA A 62 -5.01 3.13 5.62
CA ALA A 62 -3.74 2.57 5.19
C ALA A 62 -2.63 3.63 5.23
N SER A 63 -1.40 3.22 5.53
CA SER A 63 -0.24 4.11 5.41
C SER A 63 0.23 4.28 3.96
N ALA A 64 -0.12 3.36 3.08
CA ALA A 64 0.11 3.48 1.65
C ALA A 64 -0.93 2.68 0.87
N VAL A 65 -1.16 3.04 -0.39
CA VAL A 65 -2.01 2.29 -1.31
C VAL A 65 -1.28 2.00 -2.62
N ILE A 66 -1.32 0.76 -3.06
CA ILE A 66 -0.89 0.35 -4.40
C ILE A 66 -2.07 0.49 -5.36
N LEU A 67 -1.90 1.28 -6.43
CA LEU A 67 -2.97 1.57 -7.40
C LEU A 67 -2.41 2.03 -8.76
N SER A 68 -3.27 2.18 -9.78
CA SER A 68 -2.86 2.68 -11.10
C SER A 68 -2.84 4.21 -11.18
N GLN A 69 -2.09 4.80 -12.13
CA GLN A 69 -1.98 6.26 -12.27
C GLN A 69 -3.33 6.99 -12.35
N SER A 70 -4.36 6.36 -12.92
CA SER A 70 -5.69 6.96 -13.15
C SER A 70 -6.42 7.39 -11.87
N THR A 71 -6.04 6.85 -10.71
CA THR A 71 -6.72 7.13 -9.43
C THR A 71 -5.76 7.71 -8.37
N ALA A 72 -4.50 7.95 -8.75
CA ALA A 72 -3.45 8.39 -7.84
C ALA A 72 -3.77 9.71 -7.14
N ASP A 73 -4.30 10.67 -7.89
CA ASP A 73 -4.56 12.03 -7.42
C ASP A 73 -5.69 12.11 -6.37
N GLN A 74 -6.46 11.02 -6.22
CA GLN A 74 -7.56 10.92 -5.26
C GLN A 74 -7.13 10.27 -3.94
N CYS A 75 -5.91 9.72 -3.85
CA CYS A 75 -5.44 9.05 -2.66
C CYS A 75 -4.83 10.05 -1.66
N PRO A 76 -5.33 10.13 -0.42
CA PRO A 76 -4.81 11.06 0.58
C PRO A 76 -3.53 10.57 1.29
N THR A 77 -3.02 9.39 0.91
CA THR A 77 -1.89 8.71 1.58
C THR A 77 -0.73 8.49 0.60
N ASN A 78 0.35 7.83 1.04
CA ASN A 78 1.42 7.45 0.12
C ASN A 78 0.89 6.48 -0.95
N VAL A 79 1.42 6.57 -2.17
CA VAL A 79 0.97 5.74 -3.29
C VAL A 79 2.14 5.00 -3.92
N LEU A 80 1.94 3.71 -4.18
CA LEU A 80 2.80 2.94 -5.09
C LEU A 80 2.05 2.74 -6.41
N LEU A 81 2.60 3.27 -7.48
CA LEU A 81 2.02 3.18 -8.81
C LEU A 81 2.61 1.98 -9.55
N LEU A 82 1.72 1.04 -9.91
CA LEU A 82 2.03 -0.05 -10.83
C LEU A 82 1.13 0.05 -12.06
N ASP A 83 1.72 -0.10 -13.25
CA ASP A 83 0.99 -0.18 -14.53
C ASP A 83 0.01 -1.37 -14.55
N ASN A 84 0.37 -2.47 -13.87
CA ASN A 84 -0.52 -3.58 -13.61
C ASN A 84 -0.53 -3.91 -12.11
N PRO A 85 -1.44 -3.31 -11.33
CA PRO A 85 -1.48 -3.50 -9.90
C PRO A 85 -1.65 -4.99 -9.53
N TYR A 86 -2.32 -5.81 -10.35
CA TYR A 86 -2.49 -7.25 -10.07
C TYR A 86 -1.17 -8.04 -9.98
N LEU A 87 -0.08 -7.56 -10.57
CA LEU A 87 1.23 -8.21 -10.44
C LEU A 87 1.78 -8.14 -9.02
N ALA A 88 1.44 -7.11 -8.24
CA ALA A 88 1.88 -6.99 -6.85
C ALA A 88 1.28 -8.07 -5.92
N MET A 89 0.23 -8.79 -6.36
CA MET A 89 -0.35 -9.91 -5.61
C MET A 89 0.39 -11.26 -5.79
N LEU A 90 1.32 -11.35 -6.76
CA LEU A 90 2.03 -12.59 -7.11
C LEU A 90 3.49 -12.63 -6.62
N ALA A 91 4.02 -11.52 -6.09
CA ALA A 91 5.40 -11.37 -5.66
C ALA A 91 5.59 -11.66 -4.16
#